data_AF-A0AAE4V131-F1
#
_entry.id   AF-A0AAE4V131-F1
#
_cell.length_a   1.000
_cell.length_b   1.000
_cell.length_c   1.000
_cell.angle_alpha   90.00
_cell.angle_beta   90.00
_cell.angle_gamma   90.00
#
_symmetry.space_group_name_H-M   'P 1'
#
loop_
_entity.id
_entity.type
_entity.pdbx_description
1 polymer ?
#
loop_
_entity_poly.entity_id
_entity_poly.type
_entity_poly.pdbx_seq_one_letter_code
_entity_poly.pdbx_strand_id
1 'polypeptide(L)'
;MTALVVVAVIAAGWFGFGWARALFVDKPIADARDSALNGAQQAAINLNSVDSANLEGSFENMKSSITGDKMNQDLQATMDGFTDQMRQSGATSKAELMQGTLTELNTDDGLAKALVVVAVTTTWPDRFDKSKVTMRLDVQDVDGVWKASSVEPVGARIPLENGPLPADGAAPAPAEQAPVPAPGEQAPAPTDGPAAPAPELVPAPGDTGGQ
;
A
#
# COMPACT_ATOMS: atom_id res chain seq x y z
N MET A 1 21.45 18.68 54.54
CA MET A 1 20.28 19.33 53.89
C MET A 1 20.66 19.94 52.54
N THR A 2 21.76 20.71 52.46
CA THR A 2 22.20 21.42 51.24
C THR A 2 22.48 20.50 50.04
N ALA A 3 23.12 19.33 50.24
CA ALA A 3 23.45 18.41 49.14
C ALA A 3 22.21 17.83 48.43
N LEU A 4 21.16 17.50 49.19
CA LEU A 4 19.88 17.00 48.63
C LEU A 4 19.16 18.07 47.81
N VAL A 5 19.22 19.33 48.26
CA VAL A 5 18.61 20.46 47.53
C VAL A 5 19.33 20.69 46.19
N VAL A 6 20.66 20.60 46.17
CA VAL A 6 21.46 20.75 44.94
C VAL A 6 21.14 19.62 43.94
N VAL A 7 21.07 18.38 44.40
CA VAL A 7 20.70 17.23 43.55
C VAL A 7 19.27 17.37 43.01
N ALA A 8 18.33 17.82 43.84
CA ALA A 8 16.95 18.03 43.42
C ALA A 8 16.81 19.12 42.34
N VAL A 9 17.57 20.22 42.43
CA VAL A 9 17.55 21.29 41.42
C VAL A 9 18.17 20.83 40.09
N ILE A 10 19.26 20.06 40.13
CA ILE A 10 19.88 19.49 38.92
C ILE A 10 18.92 18.51 38.24
N ALA A 11 18.26 17.64 39.00
CA ALA A 11 17.26 16.73 38.47
C ALA A 11 16.08 17.49 37.85
N ALA A 12 15.53 18.50 38.55
CA ALA A 12 14.43 19.32 38.03
C ALA A 12 14.81 20.07 36.73
N GLY A 13 16.05 20.57 36.62
CA GLY A 13 16.55 21.19 35.38
C GLY A 13 16.66 20.19 34.23
N TRP A 14 17.15 18.97 34.49
CA TRP A 14 17.26 17.91 33.48
C TRP A 14 15.89 17.44 32.99
N PHE A 15 14.98 17.12 33.92
CA PHE A 15 13.62 16.69 33.59
C PHE A 15 12.77 17.82 32.98
N GLY A 16 12.93 19.05 33.46
CA GLY A 16 12.24 20.23 32.92
C GLY A 16 12.68 20.56 31.49
N PHE A 17 13.99 20.47 31.20
CA PHE A 17 14.51 20.64 29.84
C PHE A 17 14.02 19.53 28.90
N GLY A 18 14.02 18.27 29.35
CA GLY A 18 13.48 17.15 28.60
C GLY A 18 11.99 17.31 28.27
N TRP A 19 11.19 17.76 29.23
CA TRP A 19 9.75 18.01 29.03
C TRP A 19 9.48 19.19 28.09
N ALA A 20 10.22 20.29 28.21
CA ALA A 20 10.09 21.43 27.31
C ALA A 20 10.49 21.08 25.87
N ARG A 21 11.60 20.35 25.67
CA ARG A 21 12.02 19.89 24.34
C ARG A 21 10.95 18.98 23.71
N ALA A 22 10.38 18.07 24.49
CA ALA A 22 9.30 17.19 24.02
C ALA A 22 8.05 17.96 23.55
N LEU A 23 7.71 19.06 24.21
CA LEU A 23 6.54 19.85 23.83
C LEU A 23 6.76 20.75 22.60
N PHE A 24 7.95 21.31 22.43
CA PHE A 24 8.19 22.34 21.42
C PHE A 24 8.94 21.85 20.19
N VAL A 25 9.78 20.82 20.30
CA VAL A 25 10.61 20.31 19.19
C VAL A 25 10.09 18.98 18.67
N ASP A 26 9.73 18.06 19.58
CA ASP A 26 9.29 16.72 19.16
C ASP A 26 7.87 16.73 18.58
N LYS A 27 7.00 17.68 19.02
CA LYS A 27 5.64 17.84 18.48
C LYS A 27 5.63 18.28 17.01
N PRO A 28 6.38 19.32 16.57
CA PRO A 28 6.54 19.64 15.15
C PRO A 28 7.10 18.48 14.30
N ILE A 29 8.03 17.69 14.84
CA ILE A 29 8.61 16.54 14.13
C ILE A 29 7.59 15.41 13.98
N ALA A 30 6.80 15.12 15.03
CA ALA A 30 5.73 14.14 14.97
C ALA A 30 4.64 14.57 13.98
N ASP A 31 4.22 15.84 14.01
CA ASP A 31 3.23 16.39 13.09
C ASP A 31 3.72 16.32 11.63
N ALA A 32 4.99 16.66 11.38
CA ALA A 32 5.60 16.55 10.05
C ALA A 32 5.69 15.08 9.58
N ARG A 33 6.05 14.16 10.48
CA ARG A 33 6.10 12.72 10.19
C ARG A 33 4.73 12.19 9.78
N ASP A 34 3.69 12.50 10.54
CA ASP A 34 2.34 12.02 10.29
C ASP A 34 1.78 12.64 9.01
N SER A 35 2.05 13.92 8.77
CA SER A 35 1.64 14.63 7.54
C SER A 35 2.35 14.07 6.31
N ALA A 36 3.66 13.81 6.38
CA ALA A 36 4.42 13.19 5.30
C ALA A 36 3.93 11.76 5.00
N LEU A 37 3.65 10.97 6.04
CA LEU A 37 3.09 9.63 5.87
C LEU A 37 1.71 9.68 5.21
N ASN A 38 0.83 10.58 5.65
CA ASN A 38 -0.48 10.76 5.04
C ASN A 38 -0.35 11.19 3.58
N GLY A 39 0.52 12.16 3.26
CA GLY A 39 0.79 12.58 1.88
C GLY A 39 1.25 11.43 0.99
N ALA A 40 2.17 10.59 1.47
CA ALA A 40 2.62 9.39 0.75
C ALA A 40 1.48 8.38 0.53
N GLN A 41 0.66 8.12 1.54
CA GLN A 41 -0.47 7.21 1.46
C GLN A 41 -1.53 7.71 0.46
N GLN A 42 -1.86 9.01 0.51
CA GLN A 42 -2.83 9.62 -0.42
C GLN A 42 -2.30 9.62 -1.85
N ALA A 43 -1.02 9.96 -2.07
CA ALA A 43 -0.43 9.88 -3.39
C ALA A 43 -0.46 8.45 -3.95
N ALA A 44 -0.14 7.45 -3.14
CA ALA A 44 -0.24 6.04 -3.52
C ALA A 44 -1.67 5.61 -3.92
N ILE A 45 -2.68 6.05 -3.17
CA ILE A 45 -4.09 5.77 -3.45
C ILE A 45 -4.52 6.47 -4.75
N ASN A 46 -4.24 7.77 -4.87
CA ASN A 46 -4.67 8.60 -6.00
C ASN A 46 -4.02 8.13 -7.30
N LEU A 47 -2.73 7.81 -7.29
CA LEU A 47 -2.00 7.30 -8.46
C LEU A 47 -2.44 5.88 -8.88
N ASN A 48 -3.15 5.14 -8.04
CA ASN A 48 -3.66 3.80 -8.35
C ASN A 48 -5.19 3.74 -8.45
N SER A 49 -5.86 4.89 -8.47
CA SER A 49 -7.32 4.99 -8.60
C SER A 49 -7.70 5.73 -9.88
N VAL A 50 -8.63 5.17 -10.64
CA VAL A 50 -9.14 5.73 -11.90
C VAL A 50 -10.63 5.46 -11.96
N ASP A 51 -11.42 6.51 -12.15
CA ASP A 51 -12.85 6.43 -12.43
C ASP A 51 -13.08 6.55 -13.95
N SER A 52 -13.62 5.51 -14.58
CA SER A 52 -13.90 5.53 -16.02
C SER A 52 -15.02 6.50 -16.40
N ALA A 53 -15.91 6.84 -15.48
CA ALA A 53 -16.96 7.84 -15.69
C ALA A 53 -16.41 9.27 -15.61
N ASN A 54 -15.27 9.48 -14.94
CA ASN A 54 -14.61 10.78 -14.80
C ASN A 54 -13.07 10.64 -14.88
N LEU A 55 -12.58 10.32 -16.08
CA LEU A 55 -11.15 10.16 -16.33
C LEU A 55 -10.37 11.46 -16.07
N GLU A 56 -10.90 12.61 -16.51
CA GLU A 56 -10.23 13.90 -16.32
C GLU A 56 -10.04 14.21 -14.83
N GLY A 57 -11.12 14.09 -14.03
CA GLY A 57 -11.02 14.30 -12.58
C GLY A 57 -10.08 13.29 -11.89
N SER A 58 -9.97 12.07 -12.42
CA SER A 58 -8.99 11.10 -11.94
C SER A 58 -7.56 11.58 -12.17
N PHE A 59 -7.25 12.07 -13.38
CA PHE A 59 -5.93 12.61 -13.71
C PHE A 59 -5.61 13.90 -12.95
N GLU A 60 -6.59 14.79 -12.75
CA GLU A 60 -6.43 15.98 -11.92
C GLU A 60 -6.08 15.62 -10.47
N ASN A 61 -6.76 14.61 -9.90
CA ASN A 61 -6.48 14.10 -8.55
C ASN A 61 -5.09 13.45 -8.43
N MET A 62 -4.65 12.72 -9.47
CA MET A 62 -3.28 12.24 -9.55
C MET A 62 -2.29 13.40 -9.56
N LYS A 63 -2.54 14.40 -10.42
CA LYS A 63 -1.68 15.58 -10.58
C LYS A 63 -1.58 16.40 -9.30
N SER A 64 -2.67 16.57 -8.54
CA SER A 64 -2.64 17.30 -7.27
C SER A 64 -1.80 16.60 -6.19
N SER A 65 -1.56 15.30 -6.35
CA SER A 65 -0.85 14.45 -5.40
C SER A 65 0.65 14.30 -5.69
N ILE A 66 1.12 14.84 -6.81
CA ILE A 66 2.52 14.76 -7.25
C ILE A 66 3.18 16.13 -7.34
N THR A 67 4.50 16.14 -7.35
CA THR A 67 5.33 17.32 -7.57
C THR A 67 6.56 16.98 -8.43
N GLY A 68 7.27 18.01 -8.88
CA GLY A 68 8.46 17.86 -9.71
C GLY A 68 8.15 17.60 -11.18
N ASP A 69 9.01 18.12 -12.06
CA ASP A 69 8.80 18.08 -13.51
C ASP A 69 8.72 16.65 -14.05
N LYS A 70 9.60 15.77 -13.57
CA LYS A 70 9.64 14.37 -14.00
C LYS A 70 8.31 13.66 -13.76
N MET A 71 7.78 13.73 -12.54
CA MET A 71 6.55 13.01 -12.20
C MET A 71 5.36 13.57 -12.98
N ASN A 72 5.32 14.90 -13.20
CA ASN A 72 4.28 15.53 -14.03
C ASN A 72 4.37 15.10 -15.50
N GLN A 73 5.58 15.00 -16.06
CA GLN A 73 5.81 14.53 -17.43
C GLN A 73 5.44 13.04 -17.57
N ASP A 74 5.83 12.20 -16.62
CA ASP A 74 5.50 10.76 -16.63
C ASP A 74 3.97 10.54 -16.55
N LEU A 75 3.27 11.32 -15.72
CA LEU A 75 1.81 11.29 -15.66
C LEU A 75 1.17 11.76 -16.98
N GLN A 76 1.69 12.84 -17.57
CA GLN A 76 1.19 13.34 -18.86
C GLN A 76 1.40 12.31 -19.99
N ALA A 77 2.58 11.69 -20.06
CA ALA A 77 2.84 10.62 -21.02
C ALA A 77 1.92 9.41 -20.83
N THR A 78 1.58 9.08 -19.58
CA THR A 78 0.59 8.03 -19.26
C THR A 78 -0.80 8.40 -19.78
N MET A 79 -1.23 9.66 -19.60
CA MET A 79 -2.51 10.18 -20.10
C MET A 79 -2.57 10.20 -21.63
N ASP A 80 -1.50 10.64 -22.29
CA ASP A 80 -1.39 10.67 -23.76
C ASP A 80 -1.42 9.25 -24.35
N GLY A 81 -0.92 8.26 -23.61
CA GLY A 81 -0.97 6.85 -23.96
C GLY A 81 -2.35 6.18 -23.82
N PHE A 82 -3.33 6.83 -23.18
CA PHE A 82 -4.69 6.28 -23.09
C PHE A 82 -5.34 6.27 -24.48
N THR A 83 -5.61 5.07 -24.99
CA THR A 83 -6.30 4.88 -26.28
C THR A 83 -7.81 4.99 -26.12
N ASP A 84 -8.52 5.25 -27.22
CA ASP A 84 -10.00 5.29 -27.20
C ASP A 84 -10.62 3.97 -26.75
N GLN A 85 -9.99 2.83 -27.09
CA GLN A 85 -10.41 1.52 -26.62
C GLN A 85 -10.29 1.41 -25.08
N MET A 86 -9.21 1.94 -24.49
CA MET A 86 -9.05 1.95 -23.03
C MET A 86 -10.12 2.82 -22.38
N ARG A 87 -10.43 3.99 -22.94
CA ARG A 87 -11.51 4.86 -22.46
C ARG A 87 -12.88 4.18 -22.55
N GLN A 88 -13.13 3.43 -23.61
CA GLN A 88 -14.39 2.72 -23.84
C GLN A 88 -14.51 1.40 -23.05
N SER A 89 -13.42 0.89 -22.48
CA SER A 89 -13.42 -0.38 -21.72
C SER A 89 -14.29 -0.34 -20.46
N GLY A 90 -14.62 0.86 -19.97
CA GLY A 90 -15.36 1.06 -18.71
C GLY A 90 -14.55 0.70 -17.46
N ALA A 91 -13.27 0.34 -17.59
CA ALA A 91 -12.43 -0.12 -16.49
C ALA A 91 -12.24 0.97 -15.42
N THR A 92 -12.68 0.69 -14.19
CA THR A 92 -12.46 1.55 -13.02
C THR A 92 -11.49 0.86 -12.07
N SER A 93 -10.48 1.58 -11.60
CA SER A 93 -9.56 1.09 -10.57
C SER A 93 -9.77 1.84 -9.27
N LYS A 94 -9.80 1.12 -8.15
CA LYS A 94 -9.85 1.69 -6.80
C LYS A 94 -8.72 1.12 -5.96
N ALA A 95 -7.91 2.00 -5.38
CA ALA A 95 -6.88 1.62 -4.43
C ALA A 95 -7.39 1.78 -2.99
N GLU A 96 -7.07 0.79 -2.16
CA GLU A 96 -7.35 0.79 -0.72
C GLU A 96 -6.03 0.61 0.03
N LEU A 97 -5.77 1.50 1.00
CA LEU A 97 -4.55 1.43 1.80
C LEU A 97 -4.54 0.14 2.63
N MET A 98 -3.46 -0.63 2.51
CA MET A 98 -3.22 -1.78 3.38
C MET A 98 -2.23 -1.42 4.50
N GLN A 99 -1.13 -0.77 4.13
CA GLN A 99 -0.05 -0.40 5.06
C GLN A 99 0.74 0.78 4.50
N GLY A 100 1.28 1.62 5.37
CA GLY A 100 2.26 2.64 4.98
C GLY A 100 3.21 2.94 6.13
N THR A 101 4.48 3.16 5.81
CA THR A 101 5.47 3.65 6.77
C THR A 101 6.43 4.63 6.10
N LEU A 102 6.95 5.57 6.87
CA LEU A 102 8.16 6.28 6.47
C LEU A 102 9.38 5.40 6.71
N THR A 103 10.34 5.48 5.79
CA THR A 103 11.67 4.91 5.92
C THR A 103 12.70 5.99 6.25
N GLU A 104 12.46 7.23 5.83
CA GLU A 104 13.31 8.40 6.12
C GLU A 104 12.43 9.65 6.26
N LEU A 105 12.87 10.61 7.09
CA LEU A 105 12.25 11.94 7.22
C LEU A 105 13.36 12.97 7.47
N ASN A 106 13.37 14.02 6.65
CA ASN A 106 14.20 15.21 6.80
C ASN A 106 13.26 16.43 6.85
N THR A 107 13.10 17.00 8.05
CA THR A 107 12.20 18.13 8.29
C THR A 107 12.80 19.46 7.88
N ASP A 108 14.14 19.57 7.83
CA ASP A 108 14.83 20.80 7.41
C ASP A 108 14.66 21.03 5.90
N ASP A 109 14.75 19.96 5.10
CA ASP A 109 14.61 20.02 3.64
C ASP A 109 13.16 19.75 3.15
N GLY A 110 12.25 19.39 4.06
CA GLY A 110 10.88 19.02 3.71
C GLY A 110 10.81 17.78 2.80
N LEU A 111 11.64 16.77 3.08
CA LEU A 111 11.74 15.53 2.29
C LEU A 111 11.47 14.31 3.16
N ALA A 112 10.76 13.32 2.62
CA ALA A 112 10.61 12.03 3.27
C ALA A 112 10.61 10.89 2.25
N LYS A 113 10.91 9.68 2.71
CA LYS A 113 10.78 8.45 1.93
C LYS A 113 9.80 7.52 2.61
N ALA A 114 8.98 6.84 1.83
CA ALA A 114 7.95 5.96 2.33
C ALA A 114 7.92 4.63 1.58
N LEU A 115 7.42 3.61 2.28
CA LEU A 115 6.98 2.35 1.69
C LEU A 115 5.48 2.23 1.93
N VAL A 116 4.70 2.14 0.85
CA VAL A 116 3.24 2.05 0.91
C VAL A 116 2.77 0.81 0.17
N VAL A 117 1.79 0.12 0.76
CA VAL A 117 1.14 -1.06 0.21
C VAL A 117 -0.34 -0.75 0.05
N VAL A 118 -0.86 -0.93 -1.15
CA VAL A 118 -2.28 -0.78 -1.47
C VAL A 118 -2.84 -2.05 -2.10
N ALA A 119 -4.12 -2.32 -1.88
CA ALA A 119 -4.89 -3.26 -2.66
C ALA A 119 -5.60 -2.48 -3.77
N VAL A 120 -5.31 -2.80 -5.02
CA VAL A 120 -5.95 -2.19 -6.19
C VAL A 120 -6.94 -3.18 -6.76
N THR A 121 -8.21 -2.79 -6.79
CA THR A 121 -9.28 -3.52 -7.47
C THR A 121 -9.57 -2.81 -8.78
N THR A 122 -9.36 -3.48 -9.91
CA THR A 122 -9.81 -3.01 -11.22
C THR A 122 -11.08 -3.76 -11.60
N THR A 123 -12.10 -3.03 -11.99
CA THR A 123 -13.43 -3.53 -12.31
C THR A 123 -13.78 -3.14 -13.74
N TRP A 124 -14.12 -4.15 -14.53
CA TRP A 124 -14.69 -4.04 -15.87
C TRP A 124 -16.19 -4.40 -15.80
N PRO A 125 -16.98 -4.18 -16.87
CA PRO A 125 -18.41 -4.53 -16.86
C PRO A 125 -18.72 -6.00 -16.54
N ASP A 126 -17.81 -6.92 -16.83
CA ASP A 126 -18.01 -8.36 -16.72
C ASP A 126 -17.22 -9.03 -15.59
N ARG A 127 -16.15 -8.38 -15.09
CA ARG A 127 -15.18 -9.00 -14.18
C ARG A 127 -14.44 -7.99 -13.32
N PHE A 128 -13.73 -8.49 -12.31
CA PHE A 128 -12.79 -7.72 -11.53
C PHE A 128 -11.48 -8.49 -11.30
N ASP A 129 -10.41 -7.73 -11.13
CA ASP A 129 -9.10 -8.22 -10.68
C ASP A 129 -8.65 -7.38 -9.48
N LYS A 130 -8.26 -8.04 -8.40
CA LYS A 130 -7.71 -7.42 -7.19
C LYS A 130 -6.26 -7.84 -7.01
N SER A 131 -5.37 -6.87 -6.86
CA SER A 131 -3.94 -7.10 -6.69
C SER A 131 -3.35 -6.23 -5.59
N LYS A 132 -2.35 -6.75 -4.89
CA LYS A 132 -1.53 -5.99 -3.95
C LYS A 132 -0.39 -5.33 -4.71
N VAL A 133 -0.18 -4.05 -4.45
CA VAL A 133 0.89 -3.23 -5.01
C VAL A 133 1.70 -2.64 -3.88
N THR A 134 3.01 -2.86 -3.89
CA THR A 134 3.96 -2.23 -2.97
C THR A 134 4.74 -1.18 -3.73
N MET A 135 4.90 0.01 -3.16
CA MET A 135 5.58 1.14 -3.78
C MET A 135 6.55 1.78 -2.79
N ARG A 136 7.69 2.21 -3.31
CA ARG A 136 8.57 3.17 -2.66
C ARG A 136 8.23 4.56 -3.19
N LEU A 137 8.10 5.51 -2.30
CA LEU A 137 7.78 6.90 -2.65
C LEU A 137 8.82 7.81 -2.04
N ASP A 138 9.28 8.76 -2.84
CA ASP A 138 9.90 9.98 -2.32
C ASP A 138 8.79 11.05 -2.30
N VAL A 139 8.65 11.74 -1.16
CA VAL A 139 7.66 12.80 -0.98
C VAL A 139 8.34 14.09 -0.53
N GLN A 140 7.78 15.21 -0.95
CA GLN A 140 8.26 16.54 -0.66
C GLN A 140 7.12 17.42 -0.17
N ASP A 141 7.39 18.23 0.85
CA ASP A 141 6.51 19.30 1.29
C ASP A 141 6.52 20.44 0.26
N VAL A 142 5.35 20.73 -0.30
CA VAL A 142 5.12 21.86 -1.19
C VAL A 142 4.05 22.74 -0.55
N ASP A 143 4.48 23.87 0.01
CA ASP A 143 3.61 24.87 0.66
C ASP A 143 2.73 24.28 1.79
N GLY A 144 3.28 23.36 2.59
CA GLY A 144 2.59 22.68 3.70
C GLY A 144 1.81 21.43 3.27
N VAL A 145 1.94 21.00 2.01
CA VAL A 145 1.28 19.80 1.48
C VAL A 145 2.32 18.82 0.97
N TRP A 146 2.36 17.64 1.56
CA TRP A 146 3.24 16.56 1.15
C TRP A 146 2.75 15.88 -0.13
N LYS A 147 3.57 15.91 -1.18
CA LYS A 147 3.28 15.36 -2.51
C LYS A 147 4.37 14.39 -2.94
N ALA A 148 4.02 13.39 -3.74
CA ALA A 148 5.00 12.46 -4.28
C ALA A 148 5.87 13.13 -5.37
N SER A 149 7.18 13.14 -5.14
CA SER A 149 8.18 13.58 -6.12
C SER A 149 8.74 12.41 -6.95
N SER A 150 8.63 11.18 -6.42
CA SER A 150 8.92 9.95 -7.15
C SER A 150 8.09 8.78 -6.61
N VAL A 151 7.75 7.84 -7.49
CA VAL A 151 7.07 6.59 -7.13
C VAL A 151 7.66 5.44 -7.93
N GLU A 152 8.16 4.42 -7.23
CA GLU A 152 8.63 3.19 -7.88
C GLU A 152 7.94 1.95 -7.31
N PRO A 153 7.50 1.01 -8.17
CA PRO A 153 6.98 -0.27 -7.71
C PRO A 153 8.09 -1.10 -7.07
N VAL A 154 7.75 -1.81 -5.99
CA VAL A 154 8.62 -2.79 -5.33
C VAL A 154 8.17 -4.18 -5.77
N GLY A 155 8.87 -4.72 -6.77
CA GLY A 155 8.56 -6.02 -7.36
C GLY A 155 7.30 -5.99 -8.24
N ALA A 156 6.79 -7.18 -8.56
CA ALA A 156 5.57 -7.34 -9.34
C ALA A 156 4.31 -7.15 -8.48
N ARG A 157 3.18 -6.81 -9.13
CA ARG A 157 1.86 -6.85 -8.48
C ARG A 157 1.55 -8.29 -8.08
N ILE A 158 1.04 -8.48 -6.87
CA ILE A 158 0.70 -9.80 -6.34
C ILE A 158 -0.81 -9.99 -6.47
N PRO A 159 -1.30 -10.95 -7.27
CA PRO A 159 -2.74 -11.25 -7.34
C PRO A 159 -3.29 -11.60 -5.95
N LEU A 160 -4.45 -11.04 -5.61
CA LEU A 160 -5.17 -11.36 -4.39
C LEU A 160 -6.45 -12.13 -4.71
N GLU A 161 -7.22 -11.64 -5.67
CA GLU A 161 -8.53 -12.18 -6.04
C GLU A 161 -8.86 -11.76 -7.48
N ASN A 162 -9.63 -12.56 -8.19
CA ASN A 162 -10.20 -12.20 -9.48
C ASN A 162 -11.48 -13.00 -9.71
N GLY A 163 -12.40 -12.47 -10.50
CA GLY A 163 -13.66 -13.17 -10.79
C GLY A 163 -14.63 -12.39 -11.64
N PRO A 164 -15.74 -13.03 -12.07
CA PRO A 164 -16.84 -12.32 -12.71
C PRO A 164 -17.48 -11.36 -11.72
N LEU A 165 -18.05 -10.25 -12.21
CA LEU A 165 -18.93 -9.45 -11.37
C LEU A 165 -20.23 -10.22 -11.13
N PRO A 166 -20.80 -10.19 -9.90
CA PRO A 166 -22.14 -10.69 -9.68
C PRO A 166 -23.09 -9.94 -10.60
N ALA A 167 -23.89 -10.67 -11.39
CA ALA A 167 -25.00 -10.04 -12.12
C ALA A 167 -25.88 -9.32 -11.10
N ASP A 168 -26.23 -8.05 -11.37
CA ASP A 168 -27.07 -7.23 -10.50
C ASP A 168 -28.25 -8.05 -9.95
N GLY A 169 -28.23 -8.33 -8.65
CA GLY A 169 -29.30 -9.08 -7.96
C GLY A 169 -29.02 -10.55 -7.62
N ALA A 170 -27.84 -11.11 -7.89
CA ALA A 170 -27.47 -12.40 -7.31
C ALA A 170 -27.16 -12.22 -5.81
N ALA A 171 -28.16 -12.47 -4.96
CA ALA A 171 -27.92 -12.68 -3.53
C ALA A 171 -26.74 -13.64 -3.35
N PRO A 172 -25.84 -13.42 -2.38
CA PRO A 172 -24.76 -14.37 -2.12
C PRO A 172 -25.37 -15.76 -2.01
N ALA A 173 -24.88 -16.70 -2.82
CA ALA A 173 -25.27 -18.09 -2.72
C ALA A 173 -25.16 -18.47 -1.23
N PRO A 174 -26.22 -19.04 -0.61
CA PRO A 174 -26.14 -19.47 0.77
C PRO A 174 -24.88 -20.31 0.90
N ALA A 175 -23.99 -19.94 1.83
CA ALA A 175 -22.82 -20.74 2.14
C ALA A 175 -23.31 -22.18 2.28
N GLU A 176 -22.83 -23.05 1.39
CA GLU A 176 -23.13 -24.47 1.44
C GLU A 176 -22.57 -24.93 2.78
N GLN A 177 -23.46 -25.04 3.77
CA GLN A 177 -23.10 -25.45 5.11
C GLN A 177 -22.50 -26.84 4.93
N ALA A 178 -21.17 -26.94 5.10
CA ALA A 178 -20.50 -28.22 5.20
C ALA A 178 -21.32 -29.06 6.18
N PRO A 179 -21.76 -30.28 5.79
CA PRO A 179 -22.65 -31.06 6.62
C PRO A 179 -22.00 -31.24 7.98
N VAL A 180 -22.69 -30.78 9.02
CA VAL A 180 -22.27 -30.96 10.40
C VAL A 180 -22.11 -32.48 10.62
N PRO A 181 -20.92 -32.99 10.94
CA PRO A 181 -20.76 -34.41 11.18
C PRO A 181 -21.61 -34.80 12.38
N ALA A 182 -22.46 -35.82 12.19
CA ALA A 182 -23.30 -36.36 13.26
C ALA A 182 -22.42 -36.87 14.41
N PRO A 183 -22.77 -36.60 15.69
CA PRO A 183 -22.02 -37.13 16.81
C PRO A 183 -22.24 -38.63 16.93
N GLY A 184 -21.23 -39.41 16.56
CA GLY A 184 -21.18 -40.83 16.92
C GLY A 184 -20.78 -41.73 15.77
N GLU A 185 -19.53 -41.66 15.33
CA GLU A 185 -18.87 -42.87 14.84
C GLU A 185 -17.39 -42.78 15.22
N GLN A 186 -17.01 -43.62 16.19
CA GLN A 186 -15.65 -43.70 16.72
C GLN A 186 -14.69 -44.14 15.61
N ALA A 187 -13.56 -43.42 15.51
CA ALA A 187 -12.47 -43.77 14.62
C ALA A 187 -11.92 -45.18 14.90
N PRO A 188 -11.66 -46.02 13.89
CA PRO A 188 -10.70 -47.10 14.02
C PRO A 188 -9.27 -46.54 14.07
N ALA A 189 -8.47 -47.09 14.98
CA ALA A 189 -7.04 -46.84 15.12
C ALA A 189 -6.24 -47.32 13.88
N PRO A 190 -4.98 -46.88 13.72
CA PRO A 190 -4.28 -46.81 12.43
C PRO A 190 -3.73 -48.17 11.98
N THR A 191 -3.85 -48.45 10.69
CA THR A 191 -3.12 -49.55 10.03
C THR A 191 -1.98 -48.97 9.19
N ASP A 192 -0.75 -49.29 9.59
CA ASP A 192 0.48 -49.06 8.82
C ASP A 192 0.42 -49.75 7.45
N GLY A 193 0.73 -49.01 6.38
CA GLY A 193 0.84 -49.50 5.00
C GLY A 193 1.38 -48.41 4.06
N PRO A 194 2.09 -48.77 2.98
CA PRO A 194 3.40 -48.19 2.65
C PRO A 194 3.37 -46.85 1.88
N ALA A 195 4.46 -46.10 2.05
CA ALA A 195 4.78 -44.87 1.35
C ALA A 195 4.92 -45.04 -0.18
N ALA A 196 4.33 -44.12 -0.94
CA ALA A 196 4.74 -43.66 -2.28
C ALA A 196 3.83 -42.52 -2.75
N PRO A 197 4.24 -41.68 -3.73
CA PRO A 197 5.50 -40.95 -3.85
C PRO A 197 5.26 -39.42 -3.97
N ALA A 198 6.33 -38.64 -3.84
CA ALA A 198 6.34 -37.19 -3.99
C ALA A 198 5.93 -36.73 -5.41
N PRO A 199 5.19 -35.63 -5.57
CA PRO A 199 4.92 -35.07 -6.90
C PRO A 199 6.19 -34.44 -7.50
N GLU A 200 6.45 -34.82 -8.74
CA GLU A 200 7.58 -34.44 -9.58
C GLU A 200 7.80 -32.92 -9.72
N LEU A 201 9.08 -32.55 -9.65
CA LEU A 201 9.62 -31.26 -10.05
C LEU A 201 9.49 -31.09 -11.57
N VAL A 202 8.73 -30.09 -12.01
CA VAL A 202 8.74 -29.65 -13.41
C VAL A 202 9.97 -28.74 -13.61
N PRO A 203 10.86 -29.02 -14.57
CA PRO A 203 12.17 -28.39 -14.67
C PRO A 203 12.16 -26.97 -15.26
N ALA A 204 13.14 -26.18 -14.83
CA ALA A 204 13.45 -24.84 -15.33
C ALA A 204 13.88 -24.85 -16.82
N PRO A 205 13.57 -23.80 -17.61
CA PRO A 205 14.06 -23.68 -18.98
C PRO A 205 15.57 -23.40 -19.00
N GLY A 206 16.24 -24.13 -19.89
CA GLY A 206 17.69 -24.33 -19.94
C GLY A 206 18.53 -23.08 -20.21
N ASP A 207 19.64 -23.05 -19.50
CA ASP A 207 20.89 -22.36 -19.83
C ASP A 207 21.47 -22.99 -21.11
N THR A 208 21.70 -22.17 -22.14
CA THR A 208 22.43 -22.58 -23.35
C THR A 208 23.77 -21.84 -23.34
N GLY A 209 24.78 -22.47 -22.74
CA GLY A 209 26.19 -22.10 -22.82
C GLY A 209 26.97 -22.98 -23.80
N GLY A 210 27.97 -22.38 -24.44
CA GLY A 210 29.04 -23.03 -25.24
C GLY A 210 28.98 -22.63 -26.72
N GLN A 211 29.94 -21.91 -27.30
CA GLN A 211 31.40 -22.00 -27.13
C GLN A 211 32.09 -20.63 -27.19
#